data_AF-A0A127SZ24-F1
#
_entry.id   AF-A0A127SZ24-F1
#
_cell.length_a   1.000
_cell.length_b   1.000
_cell.length_c   1.000
_cell.angle_alpha   90.00
_cell.angle_beta   90.00
_cell.angle_gamma   90.00
#
_symmetry.space_group_name_H-M   'P 1'
#
loop_
_entity.id
_entity.type
_entity.pdbx_description
1 polymer ?
#
loop_
_entity_poly.entity_id
_entity_poly.type
_entity_poly.pdbx_seq_one_letter_code
_entity_poly.pdbx_strand_id
1 'polypeptide(L)' 'WIKAELFMDLHVTGEKPVKEEVDDYILFFNEQRPAYSLGYLTPKQYRERHTPIC' A
#
# COMPACT_ATOMS: atom_id res chain seq x y z
N TRP A 1 0.61 -12.30 6.40
CA TRP A 1 0.43 -12.06 4.96
C TRP A 1 1.21 -10.84 4.50
N ILE A 2 0.99 -9.65 5.06
CA ILE A 2 1.79 -8.42 4.79
C ILE A 2 3.31 -8.64 4.79
N LYS A 3 3.84 -9.41 5.75
CA LYS A 3 5.28 -9.66 5.86
C LYS A 3 5.85 -10.44 4.66
N ALA A 4 5.08 -11.30 4.00
CA ALA A 4 5.55 -12.08 2.86
C ALA A 4 5.51 -11.29 1.55
N GLU A 5 4.45 -10.48 1.35
CA GLU A 5 4.33 -9.57 0.19
C GLU A 5 5.46 -8.52 0.19
N LEU A 6 5.85 -8.00 1.35
CA LEU A 6 6.95 -7.05 1.47
C LEU A 6 8.29 -7.58 0.90
N PHE A 7 8.63 -8.84 1.15
CA PHE A 7 9.88 -9.43 0.65
C PHE A 7 9.83 -9.78 -0.83
N MET A 8 8.64 -10.13 -1.36
CA MET A 8 8.46 -10.48 -2.77
C MET A 8 8.33 -9.25 -3.67
N ASP A 9 7.55 -8.25 -3.27
CA ASP A 9 7.17 -7.12 -4.11
C ASP A 9 8.21 -6.00 -4.07
N LEU A 10 8.79 -5.72 -2.89
CA LEU A 10 9.78 -4.65 -2.76
C LEU A 10 11.22 -5.07 -2.95
N HIS A 11 11.51 -6.37 -3.07
CA HIS A 11 12.89 -6.89 -3.22
C HIS A 11 13.83 -6.10 -2.32
N VAL A 12 13.71 -6.25 -0.99
CA VAL A 12 14.64 -5.69 0.00
C VAL A 12 16.01 -6.37 -0.21
N THR A 13 16.66 -6.09 -1.33
CA THR A 13 17.95 -6.62 -1.78
C THR A 13 19.10 -5.79 -1.20
N GLY A 14 18.77 -4.74 -0.44
CA GLY A 14 19.74 -3.82 0.17
C GLY A 14 20.18 -2.69 -0.76
N GLU A 15 19.48 -2.48 -1.89
CA GLU A 15 19.79 -1.38 -2.82
C GLU A 15 19.38 -0.01 -2.26
N LYS A 16 18.32 0.06 -1.46
CA LYS A 16 17.87 1.28 -0.77
C LYS A 16 17.86 1.09 0.75
N PRO A 17 17.91 2.18 1.53
CA PRO A 17 17.70 2.11 2.96
C PRO A 17 16.34 1.47 3.26
N VAL A 18 16.32 0.47 4.14
CA VAL A 18 15.10 -0.26 4.57
C VAL A 18 13.98 0.69 4.96
N LYS A 19 14.32 1.85 5.56
CA LYS A 19 13.35 2.87 5.94
C LYS A 19 12.57 3.41 4.73
N GLU A 20 13.25 3.75 3.64
CA GLU A 20 12.63 4.29 2.43
C GLU A 20 11.72 3.26 1.76
N GLU A 21 12.16 2.00 1.72
CA GLU A 21 11.35 0.91 1.19
C GLU A 21 10.09 0.67 2.02
N VAL A 22 10.18 0.78 3.36
CA VAL A 22 9.02 0.68 4.24
C VAL A 22 8.06 1.85 4.01
N ASP A 23 8.56 3.07 3.87
CA ASP A 23 7.74 4.26 3.60
C ASP A 23 7.02 4.13 2.24
N ASP A 24 7.73 3.69 1.19
CA ASP A 24 7.18 3.43 -0.14
C ASP A 24 6.09 2.34 -0.10
N TYR A 25 6.31 1.27 0.67
CA TYR A 25 5.31 0.21 0.87
C TYR A 25 4.04 0.73 1.53
N ILE A 26 4.18 1.54 2.59
CA ILE A 26 3.03 2.12 3.31
C ILE A 26 2.21 3.00 2.35
N LEU A 27 2.87 3.82 1.53
CA LEU A 27 2.20 4.64 0.53
C LEU A 27 1.49 3.79 -0.53
N PHE A 28 2.19 2.79 -1.07
CA PHE A 28 1.64 1.90 -2.09
C PHE A 28 0.38 1.18 -1.59
N PHE A 29 0.44 0.60 -0.39
CA PHE A 29 -0.67 -0.15 0.20
C PHE A 29 -1.90 0.72 0.46
N ASN A 30 -1.69 1.93 1.00
CA ASN A 30 -2.79 2.80 1.41
C ASN A 30 -3.42 3.56 0.24
N GLU A 31 -2.64 3.91 -0.79
CA GLU A 31 -3.08 4.84 -1.83
C GLU A 31 -3.11 4.25 -3.24
N GLN A 32 -2.21 3.33 -3.56
CA GLN A 32 -1.94 2.95 -4.96
C GLN A 32 -2.34 1.52 -5.33
N ARG A 33 -2.53 0.63 -4.35
CA ARG A 33 -2.78 -0.80 -4.59
C ARG A 33 -4.03 -1.00 -5.48
N PRO A 34 -3.88 -1.35 -6.76
CA PRO A 34 -5.02 -1.47 -7.66
C PRO A 34 -5.59 -2.88 -7.53
N ALA A 35 -6.78 -3.01 -6.95
CA ALA A 35 -7.60 -4.22 -7.11
C ALA A 35 -8.50 -4.08 -8.35
N TYR A 36 -7.90 -3.68 -9.47
CA TYR A 36 -8.60 -3.21 -10.68
C TYR A 36 -9.63 -4.22 -11.20
N SER A 37 -9.32 -5.52 -11.12
CA SER A 37 -10.23 -6.59 -11.58
C SER A 37 -11.33 -6.96 -10.58
N LEU A 38 -11.23 -6.52 -9.32
CA LEU A 38 -12.14 -6.91 -8.23
C LEU A 38 -12.94 -5.73 -7.66
N GLY A 39 -12.68 -4.50 -8.12
CA GLY A 39 -13.42 -3.30 -7.70
C GLY A 39 -13.20 -2.89 -6.24
N TYR A 40 -12.20 -3.44 -5.55
CA TYR A 40 -11.90 -3.02 -4.17
C TYR A 40 -11.30 -1.62 -4.15
N LEU A 41 -11.74 -0.84 -3.17
CA LEU A 41 -11.22 0.49 -2.86
C LEU A 41 -9.91 0.38 -2.07
N THR A 42 -9.02 1.34 -2.27
CA THR A 42 -7.88 1.52 -1.37
C THR A 42 -8.36 1.99 0.01
N PRO A 43 -7.58 1.77 1.09
CA PRO A 43 -7.92 2.27 2.42
C PRO A 43 -8.24 3.77 2.44
N LYS A 44 -7.49 4.57 1.67
CA LYS A 44 -7.76 6.01 1.50
C LYS A 44 -9.12 6.27 0.85
N GLN A 45 -9.40 5.63 -0.29
CA GLN A 45 -10.66 5.79 -1.01
C GLN A 45 -11.88 5.34 -0.18
N TYR A 46 -11.74 4.26 0.57
CA TYR A 46 -12.79 3.80 1.49
C TYR A 46 -13.08 4.87 2.55
N ARG A 47 -12.02 5.40 3.18
CA ARG A 47 -12.16 6.46 4.18
C ARG A 47 -12.84 7.70 3.59
N GLU A 48 -12.41 8.16 2.42
CA GLU A 48 -12.98 9.35 1.75
C GLU A 48 -14.45 9.15 1.37
N ARG A 49 -14.83 7.94 0.95
CA ARG A 49 -16.22 7.62 0.58
C ARG A 49 -17.16 7.51 1.78
N HIS A 50 -16.65 7.05 2.93
CA HIS A 50 -17.47 6.70 4.09
C HIS A 50 -17.30 7.63 5.29
N THR A 51 -16.36 8.57 5.24
CA THR A 51 -16.26 9.64 6.23
C THR A 51 -17.20 10.77 5.81
N PRO A 52 -18.19 11.15 6.64
CA PRO A 52 -19.02 12.30 6.33
C PRO A 52 -18.14 13.55 6.29
N ILE A 53 -18.31 14.36 5.24
CA ILE A 53 -17.76 15.71 5.19
C ILE A 53 -18.56 16.52 6.20
N CYS A 54 -17.92 16.92 7.30
CA CYS A 54 -18.48 17.87 8.26
C CYS A 54 -18.53 19.28 7.65
#